data_AF-A0A958RLE8-F1
#
_entry.id   AF-A0A958RLE8-F1
#
_cell.length_a   1.000
_cell.length_b   1.000
_cell.length_c   1.000
_cell.angle_alpha   90.00
_cell.angle_beta   90.00
_cell.angle_gamma   90.00
#
_symmetry.space_group_name_H-M   'P 1'
#
loop_
_entity.id
_entity.type
_entity.pdbx_description
1 polymer ?
#
loop_
_entity_poly.entity_id
_entity_poly.type
_entity_poly.pdbx_seq_one_letter_code
_entity_poly.pdbx_strand_id
1 'polypeptide(L)'
;GSEVGSNNPPPPSQPPAEPPGPSEPPAPPPAPPPAPPTPAGIPVLPHKTDFLSTGCYTHVFPGLDSAKRASCLRGIKNRGYTHFYVYAYNEKDYGGPSFNYYANPQGLKQRLQEIKDAGLAPVLWLFPDDAPNVHRQATSTLKDWISQLIPVVDSLVNSYVLGLELDEYWPGNKVNELGAHLNTLTNKKIAVHQLSTRYEYARYSWCDYMVLQYGFGESSSFVQSLTRKAINDLKKPVVAGEYALRDEPRGKVLGDAAVAAGASGFGNGGSP
;
A
#
# COMPACT_ATOMS: atom_id res chain seq x y z
N GLY A 1 -15.16 -38.86 88.11
CA GLY A 1 -15.97 -39.74 87.25
C GLY A 1 -15.63 -39.41 85.83
N SER A 2 -15.19 -40.41 85.09
CA SER A 2 -14.40 -40.34 83.86
C SER A 2 -15.20 -39.91 82.61
N GLU A 3 -14.59 -39.06 81.77
CA GLU A 3 -14.96 -38.91 80.35
C GLU A 3 -14.22 -39.98 79.52
N VAL A 4 -14.96 -40.65 78.65
CA VAL A 4 -14.45 -41.64 77.69
C VAL A 4 -14.45 -41.00 76.30
N GLY A 5 -13.27 -40.60 75.82
CA GLY A 5 -13.05 -40.18 74.44
C GLY A 5 -12.83 -41.39 73.53
N SER A 6 -13.70 -41.57 72.54
CA SER A 6 -13.60 -42.62 71.52
C SER A 6 -12.58 -42.20 70.44
N ASN A 7 -11.48 -42.96 70.32
CA ASN A 7 -10.50 -42.84 69.24
C ASN A 7 -10.82 -43.85 68.12
N ASN A 8 -11.39 -43.38 67.02
CA ASN A 8 -11.41 -44.14 65.76
C ASN A 8 -10.29 -43.65 64.83
N PRO A 9 -9.50 -44.56 64.21
CA PRO A 9 -8.48 -44.18 63.24
C PRO A 9 -9.11 -43.72 61.91
N PRO A 10 -8.46 -42.79 61.18
CA PRO A 10 -8.95 -42.31 59.91
C PRO A 10 -8.82 -43.38 58.80
N PRO A 11 -9.68 -43.34 57.77
CA PRO A 11 -9.64 -44.29 56.67
C PRO A 11 -8.39 -44.08 55.79
N PRO A 12 -7.91 -45.15 55.11
CA PRO A 12 -6.72 -45.08 54.27
C PRO A 12 -6.93 -44.16 53.06
N SER A 13 -5.90 -43.36 52.77
CA SER A 13 -5.86 -42.42 51.66
C SER A 13 -5.89 -43.14 50.31
N GLN A 14 -6.77 -42.68 49.41
CA GLN A 14 -6.79 -43.17 48.02
C GLN A 14 -5.52 -42.75 47.27
N PRO A 15 -4.99 -43.60 46.36
CA PRO A 15 -3.86 -43.23 45.52
C PRO A 15 -4.24 -42.10 44.53
N PRO A 16 -3.28 -41.24 44.17
CA PRO A 16 -3.54 -40.12 43.25
C PRO A 16 -3.93 -40.63 41.86
N ALA A 17 -4.90 -39.96 41.25
CA ALA A 17 -5.32 -40.22 39.87
C ALA A 17 -4.19 -39.90 38.89
N GLU A 18 -4.02 -40.74 37.87
CA GLU A 18 -3.07 -40.49 36.78
C GLU A 18 -3.38 -39.17 36.05
N PRO A 19 -2.35 -38.40 35.67
CA PRO A 19 -2.54 -37.18 34.90
C PRO A 19 -3.08 -37.50 33.50
N PRO A 20 -4.00 -36.67 32.96
CA PRO A 20 -4.51 -36.86 31.61
C PRO A 20 -3.36 -36.75 30.59
N GLY A 21 -3.34 -37.68 29.64
CA GLY A 21 -2.38 -37.67 28.53
C GLY A 21 -2.47 -36.38 27.69
N PRO A 22 -1.41 -36.05 26.93
CA PRO A 22 -1.38 -34.83 26.13
C PRO A 22 -2.53 -34.84 25.11
N SER A 23 -3.37 -33.80 25.18
CA SER A 23 -4.45 -33.57 24.21
C SER A 23 -3.86 -33.37 22.82
N GLU A 24 -4.42 -34.08 21.82
CA GLU A 24 -4.05 -33.87 20.42
C GLU A 24 -4.20 -32.39 20.03
N PRO A 25 -3.26 -31.84 19.24
CA PRO A 25 -3.36 -30.48 18.75
C PRO A 25 -4.63 -30.33 17.89
N PRO A 26 -5.35 -29.19 18.01
CA PRO A 26 -6.55 -28.96 17.23
C PRO A 26 -6.23 -29.00 15.73
N ALA A 27 -7.13 -29.61 14.96
CA ALA A 27 -7.02 -29.66 13.51
C ALA A 27 -6.87 -28.24 12.93
N PRO A 28 -6.03 -28.05 11.90
CA PRO A 28 -5.89 -26.76 11.25
C PRO A 28 -7.25 -26.28 10.72
N PRO A 29 -7.53 -24.97 10.78
CA PRO A 29 -8.77 -24.42 10.25
C PRO A 29 -8.89 -24.74 8.76
N PRO A 30 -10.12 -24.96 8.25
CA PRO A 30 -10.35 -25.22 6.84
C PRO A 30 -9.81 -24.06 6.00
N ALA A 31 -9.22 -24.40 4.85
CA ALA A 31 -8.77 -23.40 3.89
C ALA A 31 -9.92 -22.43 3.53
N PRO A 32 -9.64 -21.12 3.41
CA PRO A 32 -10.67 -20.17 2.99
C PRO A 32 -11.20 -20.56 1.60
N PRO A 33 -12.49 -20.31 1.33
CA PRO A 33 -13.05 -20.57 0.03
C PRO A 33 -12.29 -19.79 -1.06
N PRO A 34 -12.19 -20.33 -2.29
CA PRO A 34 -11.57 -19.61 -3.39
C PRO A 34 -12.24 -18.26 -3.59
N ALA A 35 -11.42 -17.26 -3.91
CA ALA A 35 -11.88 -15.92 -4.24
C ALA A 35 -12.99 -16.00 -5.31
N PRO A 36 -14.10 -15.25 -5.17
CA PRO A 36 -15.02 -15.10 -6.29
C PRO A 36 -14.24 -14.55 -7.50
N PRO A 37 -14.52 -15.03 -8.72
CA PRO A 37 -13.85 -14.52 -9.90
C PRO A 37 -14.08 -13.01 -9.99
N THR A 38 -13.02 -12.26 -10.30
CA THR A 38 -13.11 -10.83 -10.60
C THR A 38 -14.20 -10.62 -11.64
N PRO A 39 -15.10 -9.62 -11.48
CA PRO A 39 -16.10 -9.31 -12.49
C PRO A 39 -15.44 -9.21 -13.87
N ALA A 40 -15.95 -9.98 -14.83
CA ALA A 40 -15.40 -10.02 -16.18
C ALA A 40 -15.34 -8.60 -16.76
N GLY A 41 -14.16 -8.18 -17.22
CA GLY A 41 -13.98 -6.92 -17.97
C GLY A 41 -13.29 -5.77 -17.24
N ILE A 42 -12.86 -5.90 -15.98
CA ILE A 42 -12.00 -4.88 -15.33
C ILE A 42 -10.54 -5.10 -15.74
N PRO A 43 -9.88 -4.17 -16.47
CA PRO A 43 -8.48 -4.32 -16.85
C PRO A 43 -7.59 -4.39 -15.61
N VAL A 44 -6.69 -5.36 -15.56
CA VAL A 44 -5.76 -5.52 -14.43
C VAL A 44 -4.60 -4.55 -14.63
N LEU A 45 -4.37 -3.67 -13.66
CA LEU A 45 -3.09 -2.99 -13.45
C LEU A 45 -2.41 -3.69 -12.26
N PRO A 46 -1.66 -4.79 -12.48
CA PRO A 46 -1.13 -5.58 -11.38
C PRO A 46 0.14 -4.96 -10.85
N HIS A 47 -0.04 -3.90 -10.07
CA HIS A 47 1.03 -3.34 -9.28
C HIS A 47 1.55 -4.44 -8.34
N LYS A 48 2.84 -4.70 -8.39
CA LYS A 48 3.53 -5.58 -7.44
C LYS A 48 4.74 -4.81 -6.96
N THR A 49 4.65 -4.24 -5.77
CA THR A 49 5.71 -3.43 -5.17
C THR A 49 5.58 -3.39 -3.65
N ASP A 50 6.57 -2.77 -3.03
CA ASP A 50 6.60 -2.47 -1.60
C ASP A 50 7.29 -1.12 -1.41
N PHE A 51 6.56 -0.11 -0.94
CA PHE A 51 7.14 1.22 -0.67
C PHE A 51 7.36 1.54 0.81
N LEU A 52 6.97 0.65 1.75
CA LEU A 52 7.02 0.91 3.20
C LEU A 52 7.71 -0.17 4.05
N SER A 53 7.87 -1.40 3.57
CA SER A 53 8.04 -2.55 4.48
C SER A 53 9.47 -2.93 4.83
N THR A 54 10.50 -2.73 3.99
CA THR A 54 11.92 -2.71 4.43
C THR A 54 12.94 -2.48 3.29
N GLY A 55 14.05 -1.82 3.65
CA GLY A 55 15.28 -1.71 2.84
C GLY A 55 15.38 -0.45 2.00
N CYS A 56 14.24 0.13 1.61
CA CYS A 56 14.15 1.44 0.98
C CYS A 56 12.70 1.94 0.95
N TYR A 57 12.48 3.18 1.38
CA TYR A 57 11.25 3.91 1.07
C TYR A 57 11.31 4.34 -0.39
N THR A 58 10.66 3.58 -1.28
CA THR A 58 10.85 3.77 -2.72
C THR A 58 10.36 5.14 -3.18
N HIS A 59 9.36 5.71 -2.52
CA HIS A 59 8.79 7.01 -2.88
C HIS A 59 9.83 8.14 -2.77
N VAL A 60 10.78 8.10 -1.83
CA VAL A 60 11.89 9.07 -1.73
C VAL A 60 13.12 8.72 -2.57
N PHE A 61 13.11 7.59 -3.29
CA PHE A 61 14.21 7.13 -4.16
C PHE A 61 14.85 8.24 -5.00
N PRO A 62 14.09 9.14 -5.64
CA PRO A 62 14.67 10.17 -6.50
C PRO A 62 15.66 11.11 -5.81
N GLY A 63 15.55 11.31 -4.49
CA GLY A 63 16.46 12.16 -3.71
C GLY A 63 17.69 11.44 -3.14
N LEU A 64 17.72 10.11 -3.16
CA LEU A 64 18.80 9.32 -2.55
C LEU A 64 20.10 9.41 -3.36
N ASP A 65 21.24 9.08 -2.76
CA ASP A 65 22.51 8.90 -3.47
C ASP A 65 22.52 7.65 -4.38
N SER A 66 23.50 7.54 -5.28
CA SER A 66 23.56 6.45 -6.26
C SER A 66 23.64 5.06 -5.64
N ALA A 67 24.37 4.90 -4.53
CA ALA A 67 24.54 3.61 -3.87
C ALA A 67 23.22 3.14 -3.23
N LYS A 68 22.53 4.05 -2.54
CA LYS A 68 21.21 3.78 -1.95
C LYS A 68 20.17 3.50 -3.01
N ARG A 69 20.12 4.29 -4.10
CA ARG A 69 19.23 4.03 -5.24
C ARG A 69 19.46 2.63 -5.82
N ALA A 70 20.71 2.25 -6.06
CA ALA A 70 21.03 0.90 -6.54
C ALA A 70 20.58 -0.19 -5.56
N SER A 71 20.70 0.05 -4.25
CA SER A 71 20.20 -0.86 -3.21
C SER A 71 18.68 -1.00 -3.23
N CYS A 72 17.93 0.09 -3.38
CA CYS A 72 16.48 0.09 -3.50
C CYS A 72 16.02 -0.76 -4.69
N LEU A 73 16.60 -0.53 -5.87
CA LEU A 73 16.25 -1.26 -7.10
C LEU A 73 16.51 -2.76 -6.94
N ARG A 74 17.67 -3.15 -6.39
CA ARG A 74 17.95 -4.56 -6.09
C ARG A 74 16.98 -5.16 -5.09
N GLY A 75 16.65 -4.43 -4.02
CA GLY A 75 15.72 -4.88 -2.99
C GLY A 75 14.32 -5.19 -3.53
N ILE A 76 13.80 -4.35 -4.43
CA ILE A 76 12.51 -4.61 -5.08
C ILE A 76 12.61 -5.80 -6.05
N LYS A 77 13.64 -5.85 -6.88
CA LYS A 77 13.84 -6.95 -7.85
C LYS A 77 14.01 -8.31 -7.19
N ASN A 78 14.80 -8.39 -6.12
CA ASN A 78 15.07 -9.66 -5.42
C ASN A 78 13.80 -10.26 -4.80
N ARG A 79 12.76 -9.45 -4.59
CA ARG A 79 11.43 -9.90 -4.14
C ARG A 79 10.50 -10.30 -5.28
N GLY A 80 10.94 -10.22 -6.55
CA GLY A 80 10.13 -10.53 -7.72
C GLY A 80 9.10 -9.45 -8.08
N TYR A 81 9.20 -8.27 -7.47
CA TYR A 81 8.29 -7.15 -7.73
C TYR A 81 8.58 -6.48 -9.07
N THR A 82 7.54 -5.91 -9.68
CA THR A 82 7.56 -5.43 -11.07
C THR A 82 7.33 -3.92 -11.19
N HIS A 83 6.80 -3.29 -10.15
CA HIS A 83 6.53 -1.85 -10.12
C HIS A 83 7.41 -1.16 -9.09
N PHE A 84 7.55 0.16 -9.21
CA PHE A 84 8.36 0.96 -8.30
C PHE A 84 7.73 2.35 -8.13
N TYR A 85 7.26 2.65 -6.91
CA TYR A 85 6.58 3.91 -6.60
C TYR A 85 7.60 4.99 -6.25
N VAL A 86 7.51 6.16 -6.89
CA VAL A 86 8.41 7.31 -6.67
C VAL A 86 7.64 8.63 -6.58
N TYR A 87 8.16 9.60 -5.83
CA TYR A 87 7.63 10.97 -5.81
C TYR A 87 8.30 11.88 -6.84
N ALA A 88 7.55 12.89 -7.31
CA ALA A 88 8.10 14.05 -8.00
C ALA A 88 8.66 15.12 -7.04
N TYR A 89 8.24 15.10 -5.78
CA TYR A 89 8.56 16.13 -4.79
C TYR A 89 8.64 15.51 -3.40
N ASN A 90 9.48 16.06 -2.51
CA ASN A 90 9.52 15.64 -1.12
C ASN A 90 10.03 16.76 -0.18
N GLU A 91 9.45 16.91 1.01
CA GLU A 91 9.92 17.81 2.07
C GLU A 91 10.44 17.07 3.32
N LYS A 92 11.15 15.96 3.10
CA LYS A 92 11.70 15.06 4.13
C LYS A 92 10.72 14.05 4.72
N ASP A 93 9.66 13.75 3.98
CA ASP A 93 8.79 12.62 4.28
C ASP A 93 9.61 11.33 4.50
N TYR A 94 9.18 10.52 5.46
CA TYR A 94 9.85 9.33 5.98
C TYR A 94 11.34 9.51 6.36
N GLY A 95 11.75 10.74 6.71
CA GLY A 95 13.14 11.09 7.01
C GLY A 95 14.06 11.09 5.77
N GLY A 96 13.47 11.10 4.58
CA GLY A 96 14.18 11.13 3.30
C GLY A 96 14.75 12.51 2.94
N PRO A 97 15.48 12.60 1.81
CA PRO A 97 15.98 13.88 1.31
C PRO A 97 14.86 14.77 0.77
N SER A 98 14.99 16.08 0.92
CA SER A 98 14.14 17.04 0.22
C SER A 98 14.53 17.15 -1.25
N PHE A 99 13.54 17.22 -2.13
CA PHE A 99 13.76 17.49 -3.55
C PHE A 99 12.52 18.08 -4.21
N ASN A 100 12.73 18.83 -5.30
CA ASN A 100 11.67 19.38 -6.13
C ASN A 100 11.96 19.12 -7.60
N TYR A 101 11.36 18.08 -8.17
CA TYR A 101 11.53 17.80 -9.59
C TYR A 101 10.54 18.54 -10.51
N TYR A 102 9.57 19.29 -9.97
CA TYR A 102 8.83 20.25 -10.78
C TYR A 102 9.75 21.36 -11.30
N ALA A 103 10.75 21.76 -10.52
CA ALA A 103 11.80 22.68 -10.94
C ALA A 103 12.93 22.02 -11.76
N ASN A 104 12.96 20.68 -11.84
CA ASN A 104 13.95 19.94 -12.62
C ASN A 104 13.38 18.66 -13.26
N PRO A 105 12.46 18.76 -14.23
CA PRO A 105 11.84 17.59 -14.86
C PRO A 105 12.85 16.62 -15.51
N GLN A 106 13.96 17.14 -16.05
CA GLN A 106 15.01 16.33 -16.66
C GLN A 106 15.75 15.48 -15.63
N GLY A 107 15.97 16.01 -14.42
CA GLY A 107 16.53 15.25 -13.31
C GLY A 107 15.65 14.04 -12.96
N LEU A 108 14.33 14.22 -12.88
CA LEU A 108 13.40 13.12 -12.62
C LEU A 108 13.37 12.12 -13.77
N LYS A 109 13.38 12.59 -15.01
CA LYS A 109 13.47 11.72 -16.20
C LYS A 109 14.64 10.74 -16.08
N GLN A 110 15.81 11.20 -15.64
CA GLN A 110 16.95 10.31 -15.41
C GLN A 110 16.68 9.28 -14.30
N ARG A 111 16.02 9.68 -13.20
CA ARG A 111 15.67 8.73 -12.12
C ARG A 111 14.69 7.66 -12.60
N LEU A 112 13.71 8.05 -13.42
CA LEU A 112 12.74 7.13 -14.01
C LEU A 112 13.41 6.18 -15.02
N GLN A 113 14.40 6.67 -15.78
CA GLN A 113 15.20 5.83 -16.66
C GLN A 113 15.99 4.77 -15.86
N GLU A 114 16.60 5.12 -14.72
CA GLU A 114 17.28 4.14 -13.85
C GLU A 114 16.34 2.99 -13.42
N ILE A 115 15.08 3.30 -13.12
CA ILE A 115 14.06 2.29 -12.76
C ILE A 115 13.72 1.41 -13.97
N LYS A 116 13.52 2.01 -15.15
CA LYS A 116 13.24 1.30 -16.41
C LYS A 116 14.39 0.38 -16.81
N ASP A 117 15.62 0.85 -16.72
CA ASP A 117 16.83 0.09 -17.04
C ASP A 117 17.03 -1.10 -16.08
N ALA A 118 16.55 -0.96 -14.84
CA ALA A 118 16.49 -2.07 -13.89
C ALA A 118 15.41 -3.13 -14.23
N GLY A 119 14.54 -2.86 -15.20
CA GLY A 119 13.44 -3.75 -15.61
C GLY A 119 12.15 -3.57 -14.80
N LEU A 120 12.01 -2.45 -14.09
CA LEU A 120 10.83 -2.14 -13.27
C LEU A 120 9.94 -1.09 -13.97
N ALA A 121 8.66 -1.10 -13.64
CA ALA A 121 7.67 -0.14 -14.12
C ALA A 121 7.54 1.04 -13.13
N PRO A 122 7.96 2.27 -13.50
CA PRO A 122 7.82 3.42 -12.61
C PRO A 122 6.36 3.84 -12.47
N VAL A 123 5.90 4.04 -11.24
CA VAL A 123 4.61 4.66 -10.92
C VAL A 123 4.90 5.99 -10.24
N LEU A 124 4.50 7.09 -10.88
CA LEU A 124 4.85 8.43 -10.40
C LEU A 124 3.73 9.01 -9.55
N TRP A 125 4.06 9.30 -8.29
CA TRP A 125 3.21 9.99 -7.34
C TRP A 125 3.55 11.48 -7.35
N LEU A 126 2.57 12.33 -7.67
CA LEU A 126 2.84 13.74 -7.95
C LEU A 126 2.97 14.56 -6.67
N PHE A 127 2.03 14.44 -5.74
CA PHE A 127 2.00 15.26 -4.54
C PHE A 127 2.07 14.38 -3.27
N PRO A 128 3.12 14.48 -2.46
CA PRO A 128 3.16 13.80 -1.15
C PRO A 128 2.32 14.56 -0.10
N ASP A 129 1.98 13.86 0.97
CA ASP A 129 1.26 14.37 2.16
C ASP A 129 2.16 15.20 3.07
N ASP A 130 3.40 14.80 3.35
CA ASP A 130 4.33 15.60 4.18
C ASP A 130 5.04 16.71 3.37
N ALA A 131 4.26 17.53 2.65
CA ALA A 131 4.74 18.62 1.80
C ALA A 131 3.94 19.93 1.93
N PRO A 132 4.07 20.65 3.06
CA PRO A 132 3.26 21.82 3.34
C PRO A 132 3.47 22.98 2.34
N ASN A 133 4.60 23.08 1.63
CA ASN A 133 4.76 24.09 0.60
C ASN A 133 3.92 23.81 -0.65
N VAL A 134 3.77 22.53 -1.02
CA VAL A 134 2.92 22.11 -2.15
C VAL A 134 1.46 22.35 -1.81
N HIS A 135 1.04 21.99 -0.61
CA HIS A 135 -0.35 22.05 -0.18
C HIS A 135 -0.94 23.45 -0.26
N ARG A 136 -0.14 24.46 0.11
CA ARG A 136 -0.51 25.88 0.11
C ARG A 136 -0.53 26.52 -1.28
N GLN A 137 -0.05 25.84 -2.32
CA GLN A 137 -0.05 26.42 -3.67
C GLN A 137 -1.46 26.57 -4.22
N ALA A 138 -1.65 27.61 -5.03
CA ALA A 138 -2.86 27.78 -5.82
C ALA A 138 -3.03 26.62 -6.81
N THR A 139 -4.27 26.26 -7.12
CA THR A 139 -4.59 25.19 -8.09
C THR A 139 -3.96 25.47 -9.46
N SER A 140 -3.93 26.73 -9.91
CA SER A 140 -3.28 27.14 -11.15
C SER A 140 -1.78 26.84 -11.16
N THR A 141 -1.06 27.19 -10.09
CA THR A 141 0.37 26.90 -9.92
C THR A 141 0.65 25.40 -10.00
N LEU A 142 -0.18 24.59 -9.34
CA LEU A 142 -0.03 23.13 -9.39
C LEU A 142 -0.32 22.56 -10.78
N LYS A 143 -1.30 23.11 -11.51
CA LYS A 143 -1.54 22.76 -12.92
C LYS A 143 -0.34 23.11 -13.80
N ASP A 144 0.30 24.25 -13.58
CA ASP A 144 1.52 24.64 -14.30
C ASP A 144 2.67 23.67 -14.03
N TRP A 145 2.85 23.26 -12.77
CA TRP A 145 3.85 22.25 -12.40
C TRP A 145 3.61 20.91 -13.10
N ILE A 146 2.36 20.44 -13.16
CA ILE A 146 1.99 19.23 -13.89
C ILE A 146 2.25 19.42 -15.39
N SER A 147 1.83 20.54 -15.99
CA SER A 147 2.03 20.84 -17.42
C SER A 147 3.50 20.86 -17.83
N GLN A 148 4.39 21.29 -16.94
CA GLN A 148 5.83 21.31 -17.19
C GLN A 148 6.47 19.93 -17.03
N LEU A 149 6.01 19.14 -16.04
CA LEU A 149 6.59 17.84 -15.72
C LEU A 149 6.17 16.75 -16.70
N ILE A 150 4.87 16.59 -16.94
CA ILE A 150 4.31 15.41 -17.61
C ILE A 150 4.89 15.19 -19.01
N PRO A 151 4.96 16.19 -19.91
CA PRO A 151 5.53 16.00 -21.25
C PRO A 151 6.98 15.50 -21.26
N VAL A 152 7.74 15.76 -20.19
CA VAL A 152 9.15 15.36 -20.08
C VAL A 152 9.28 13.90 -19.66
N VAL A 153 8.37 13.39 -18.83
CA VAL A 153 8.51 12.10 -18.15
C VAL A 153 7.53 11.01 -18.63
N ASP A 154 6.44 11.38 -19.30
CA ASP A 154 5.32 10.46 -19.61
C ASP A 154 5.73 9.18 -20.34
N SER A 155 6.68 9.29 -21.27
CA SER A 155 7.22 8.13 -22.01
C SER A 155 7.87 7.05 -21.12
N LEU A 156 8.28 7.40 -19.89
CA LEU A 156 8.95 6.49 -18.95
C LEU A 156 8.02 5.97 -17.85
N VAL A 157 6.90 6.65 -17.62
CA VAL A 157 5.95 6.33 -16.54
C VAL A 157 4.97 5.25 -17.02
N ASN A 158 4.69 4.28 -16.14
CA ASN A 158 3.68 3.25 -16.36
C ASN A 158 2.27 3.79 -16.05
N SER A 159 2.12 4.38 -14.87
CA SER A 159 0.88 4.96 -14.35
C SER A 159 1.20 6.08 -13.34
N TYR A 160 0.20 6.89 -13.05
CA TYR A 160 0.29 8.02 -12.14
C TYR A 160 -0.58 7.81 -10.91
N VAL A 161 -0.13 8.33 -9.78
CA VAL A 161 -0.98 8.58 -8.61
C VAL A 161 -0.96 10.08 -8.37
N LEU A 162 -2.13 10.71 -8.32
CA LEU A 162 -2.20 12.17 -8.20
C LEU A 162 -1.54 12.66 -6.90
N GLY A 163 -1.63 11.90 -5.81
CA GLY A 163 -0.90 12.19 -4.59
C GLY A 163 -1.16 11.20 -3.48
N LEU A 164 -0.36 11.30 -2.42
CA LEU A 164 -0.53 10.61 -1.15
C LEU A 164 -1.51 11.39 -0.27
N GLU A 165 -2.42 10.66 0.37
CA GLU A 165 -3.44 11.15 1.33
C GLU A 165 -4.08 12.50 0.96
N LEU A 166 -4.52 12.64 -0.29
CA LEU A 166 -4.96 13.94 -0.85
C LEU A 166 -6.10 14.61 -0.07
N ASP A 167 -6.91 13.83 0.63
CA ASP A 167 -8.04 14.30 1.43
C ASP A 167 -7.66 14.78 2.83
N GLU A 168 -6.38 14.74 3.21
CA GLU A 168 -5.87 15.42 4.41
C GLU A 168 -5.73 16.94 4.19
N TYR A 169 -5.28 17.36 3.00
CA TYR A 169 -4.87 18.75 2.76
C TYR A 169 -5.63 19.46 1.65
N TRP A 170 -6.32 18.76 0.74
CA TRP A 170 -7.12 19.39 -0.32
C TRP A 170 -8.59 18.95 -0.35
N PRO A 171 -9.51 19.89 -0.62
CA PRO A 171 -10.90 19.54 -0.89
C PRO A 171 -11.05 18.83 -2.25
N GLY A 172 -12.11 18.03 -2.37
CA GLY A 172 -12.35 17.20 -3.56
C GLY A 172 -12.47 17.97 -4.88
N ASN A 173 -12.96 19.22 -4.86
CA ASN A 173 -13.01 20.05 -6.08
C ASN A 173 -11.60 20.37 -6.61
N LYS A 174 -10.65 20.70 -5.73
CA LYS A 174 -9.25 20.93 -6.10
C LYS A 174 -8.61 19.66 -6.63
N VAL A 175 -8.84 18.53 -5.96
CA VAL A 175 -8.35 17.21 -6.42
C VAL A 175 -8.91 16.86 -7.80
N ASN A 176 -10.22 17.06 -8.00
CA ASN A 176 -10.88 16.80 -9.28
C ASN A 176 -10.31 17.68 -10.40
N GLU A 177 -10.08 18.97 -10.13
CA GLU A 177 -9.49 19.89 -11.10
C GLU A 177 -8.06 19.49 -11.50
N LEU A 178 -7.24 19.05 -10.55
CA LEU A 178 -5.86 18.62 -10.82
C LEU A 178 -5.82 17.29 -11.58
N GLY A 179 -6.63 16.32 -11.18
CA GLY A 179 -6.70 15.02 -11.87
C GLY A 179 -7.29 15.15 -13.28
N ALA A 180 -8.32 15.98 -13.46
CA ALA A 180 -8.86 16.27 -14.79
C ALA A 180 -7.81 16.95 -15.69
N HIS A 181 -7.00 17.86 -15.14
CA HIS A 181 -5.91 18.50 -15.87
C HIS A 181 -4.82 17.49 -16.27
N LEU A 182 -4.37 16.65 -15.33
CA LEU A 182 -3.41 15.57 -15.61
C LEU A 182 -3.90 14.66 -16.75
N ASN A 183 -5.19 14.31 -16.74
CA ASN A 183 -5.81 13.47 -17.78
C ASN A 183 -5.84 14.11 -19.18
N THR A 184 -5.60 15.41 -19.31
CA THR A 184 -5.44 16.05 -20.63
C THR A 184 -4.01 15.92 -21.19
N LEU A 185 -3.05 15.55 -20.34
CA LEU A 185 -1.61 15.55 -20.67
C LEU A 185 -1.05 14.14 -20.91
N THR A 186 -1.82 13.09 -20.59
CA THR A 186 -1.37 11.71 -20.69
C THR A 186 -2.52 10.77 -21.06
N ASN A 187 -2.18 9.67 -21.72
CA ASN A 187 -3.07 8.52 -21.92
C ASN A 187 -2.76 7.36 -20.95
N LYS A 188 -1.82 7.55 -20.01
CA LYS A 188 -1.49 6.58 -18.97
C LYS A 188 -2.59 6.54 -17.92
N LYS A 189 -2.62 5.45 -17.17
CA LYS A 189 -3.62 5.24 -16.12
C LYS A 189 -3.35 6.13 -14.92
N ILE A 190 -4.39 6.75 -14.37
CA ILE A 190 -4.31 7.68 -13.25
C ILE A 190 -5.07 7.10 -12.05
N ALA A 191 -4.47 7.14 -10.88
CA ALA A 191 -5.09 6.82 -9.61
C ALA A 191 -5.03 7.96 -8.60
N VAL A 192 -5.73 7.72 -7.50
CA VAL A 192 -5.64 8.51 -6.28
C VAL A 192 -5.28 7.60 -5.10
N HIS A 193 -4.77 8.24 -4.05
CA HIS A 193 -4.65 7.69 -2.73
C HIS A 193 -5.27 8.67 -1.73
N GLN A 194 -5.94 8.13 -0.73
CA GLN A 194 -6.64 8.86 0.32
C GLN A 194 -6.32 8.19 1.66
N LEU A 195 -6.65 8.89 2.74
CA LEU A 195 -6.60 8.37 4.10
C LEU A 195 -7.30 7.02 4.23
N SER A 196 -6.92 6.28 5.27
CA SER A 196 -7.42 4.95 5.60
C SER A 196 -8.93 4.79 5.37
N THR A 197 -9.28 3.74 4.62
CA THR A 197 -10.65 3.33 4.27
C THR A 197 -11.40 4.21 3.27
N ARG A 198 -10.83 5.34 2.86
CA ARG A 198 -11.48 6.31 1.97
C ARG A 198 -11.11 6.08 0.51
N TYR A 199 -12.07 6.35 -0.38
CA TYR A 199 -11.90 6.16 -1.82
C TYR A 199 -12.90 6.98 -2.65
N GLU A 200 -13.48 8.04 -2.09
CA GLU A 200 -14.48 8.86 -2.77
C GLU A 200 -13.93 9.54 -4.02
N TYR A 201 -12.66 9.96 -4.00
CA TYR A 201 -12.02 10.64 -5.14
C TYR A 201 -11.78 9.68 -6.31
N ALA A 202 -11.73 8.37 -6.06
CA ALA A 202 -11.66 7.38 -7.12
C ALA A 202 -12.95 7.32 -7.97
N ARG A 203 -14.04 8.00 -7.57
CA ARG A 203 -15.27 8.11 -8.36
C ARG A 203 -15.18 9.13 -9.49
N TYR A 204 -14.20 10.03 -9.47
CA TYR A 204 -14.02 10.98 -10.57
C TYR A 204 -13.74 10.27 -11.90
N SER A 205 -14.20 10.85 -13.01
CA SER A 205 -14.18 10.22 -14.33
C SER A 205 -12.77 10.01 -14.88
N TRP A 206 -11.82 10.89 -14.54
CA TRP A 206 -10.41 10.78 -14.91
C TRP A 206 -9.65 9.71 -14.12
N CYS A 207 -10.19 9.24 -12.99
CA CYS A 207 -9.51 8.27 -12.15
C CYS A 207 -9.78 6.85 -12.70
N ASP A 208 -8.76 6.14 -13.13
CA ASP A 208 -8.88 4.81 -13.70
C ASP A 208 -8.95 3.71 -12.64
N TYR A 209 -8.20 3.85 -11.55
CA TYR A 209 -8.07 2.85 -10.49
C TYR A 209 -7.82 3.50 -9.12
N MET A 210 -7.94 2.73 -8.05
CA MET A 210 -7.68 3.18 -6.67
C MET A 210 -6.43 2.52 -6.10
N VAL A 211 -5.57 3.28 -5.42
CA VAL A 211 -4.54 2.72 -4.52
C VAL A 211 -5.05 2.86 -3.09
N LEU A 212 -5.64 1.80 -2.55
CA LEU A 212 -6.44 1.84 -1.33
C LEU A 212 -5.60 1.74 -0.06
N GLN A 213 -5.78 2.69 0.86
CA GLN A 213 -5.25 2.62 2.22
C GLN A 213 -6.23 1.87 3.13
N TYR A 214 -5.71 0.92 3.92
CA TYR A 214 -6.51 0.16 4.89
C TYR A 214 -6.30 0.66 6.31
N GLY A 215 -5.13 1.23 6.59
CA GLY A 215 -4.66 1.54 7.93
C GLY A 215 -3.74 0.44 8.47
N PHE A 216 -2.98 0.78 9.51
CA PHE A 216 -2.01 -0.13 10.12
C PHE A 216 -2.62 -0.93 11.27
N GLY A 217 -2.21 -2.18 11.41
CA GLY A 217 -2.68 -3.08 12.47
C GLY A 217 -3.92 -3.90 12.10
N GLU A 218 -4.49 -3.71 10.91
CA GLU A 218 -5.72 -4.35 10.50
C GLU A 218 -5.61 -5.85 10.22
N SER A 219 -6.73 -6.58 10.39
CA SER A 219 -6.79 -8.02 10.13
C SER A 219 -6.91 -8.35 8.64
N SER A 220 -6.53 -9.57 8.24
CA SER A 220 -6.72 -10.05 6.87
C SER A 220 -8.20 -10.06 6.44
N SER A 221 -9.13 -10.33 7.37
CA SER A 221 -10.57 -10.31 7.10
C SER A 221 -11.09 -8.90 6.86
N PHE A 222 -10.60 -7.90 7.60
CA PHE A 222 -10.88 -6.50 7.34
C PHE A 222 -10.38 -6.08 5.95
N VAL A 223 -9.11 -6.38 5.63
CA VAL A 223 -8.50 -6.06 4.32
C VAL A 223 -9.29 -6.69 3.18
N GLN A 224 -9.68 -7.95 3.30
CA GLN A 224 -10.51 -8.61 2.30
C GLN A 224 -11.88 -7.94 2.13
N SER A 225 -12.55 -7.62 3.24
CA SER A 225 -13.89 -7.05 3.23
C SER A 225 -13.90 -5.66 2.59
N LEU A 226 -12.95 -4.81 2.98
CA LEU A 226 -12.82 -3.47 2.42
C LEU A 226 -12.44 -3.50 0.94
N THR A 227 -11.56 -4.42 0.53
CA THR A 227 -11.20 -4.62 -0.89
C THR A 227 -12.44 -4.95 -1.73
N ARG A 228 -13.23 -5.95 -1.32
CA ARG A 228 -14.46 -6.33 -2.03
C ARG A 228 -15.45 -5.17 -2.09
N LYS A 229 -15.60 -4.44 -0.99
CA LYS A 229 -16.48 -3.26 -0.91
C LYS A 229 -16.04 -2.19 -1.91
N ALA A 230 -14.76 -1.80 -1.91
CA ALA A 230 -14.24 -0.78 -2.81
C ALA A 230 -14.40 -1.16 -4.29
N ILE A 231 -14.07 -2.41 -4.66
CA ILE A 231 -14.27 -2.92 -6.03
C ILE A 231 -15.75 -2.86 -6.42
N ASN A 232 -16.65 -3.28 -5.52
CA ASN A 232 -18.07 -3.26 -5.78
C ASN A 232 -18.65 -1.85 -5.92
N ASP A 233 -18.17 -0.91 -5.12
CA ASP A 233 -18.65 0.48 -5.09
C ASP A 233 -18.13 1.32 -6.25
N LEU A 234 -16.88 1.08 -6.66
CA LEU A 234 -16.19 1.86 -7.68
C LEU A 234 -16.36 1.27 -9.08
N LYS A 235 -16.51 -0.05 -9.19
CA LYS A 235 -16.43 -0.79 -10.45
C LYS A 235 -15.12 -0.51 -11.22
N LYS A 236 -14.04 -0.25 -10.47
CA LYS A 236 -12.70 0.05 -10.97
C LYS A 236 -11.67 -0.91 -10.35
N PRO A 237 -10.49 -1.09 -10.97
CA PRO A 237 -9.40 -1.83 -10.35
C PRO A 237 -9.01 -1.20 -9.00
N VAL A 238 -8.68 -2.04 -8.03
CA VAL A 238 -8.18 -1.62 -6.71
C VAL A 238 -6.81 -2.26 -6.51
N VAL A 239 -5.79 -1.44 -6.24
CA VAL A 239 -4.48 -1.87 -5.76
C VAL A 239 -4.46 -1.70 -4.25
N ALA A 240 -4.04 -2.73 -3.53
CA ALA A 240 -3.92 -2.66 -2.08
C ALA A 240 -2.70 -1.80 -1.72
N GLY A 241 -2.90 -0.57 -1.28
CA GLY A 241 -1.87 0.46 -1.15
C GLY A 241 -1.07 0.39 0.14
N GLU A 242 -1.73 0.40 1.29
CA GLU A 242 -1.08 0.58 2.60
C GLU A 242 -1.81 -0.17 3.71
N TYR A 243 -1.08 -1.05 4.40
CA TYR A 243 -1.62 -1.94 5.44
C TYR A 243 -0.56 -2.44 6.45
N ALA A 244 0.73 -2.25 6.18
CA ALA A 244 1.81 -2.67 7.07
C ALA A 244 2.97 -1.67 7.07
N LEU A 245 3.20 -1.00 8.20
CA LEU A 245 4.31 -0.08 8.37
C LEU A 245 5.58 -0.84 8.78
N ARG A 246 6.61 -0.83 7.92
CA ARG A 246 7.95 -1.36 8.23
C ARG A 246 7.97 -2.84 8.65
N ASP A 247 7.01 -3.63 8.17
CA ASP A 247 6.86 -5.05 8.49
C ASP A 247 6.54 -5.85 7.21
N GLU A 248 7.59 -6.31 6.52
CA GLU A 248 7.45 -7.06 5.26
C GLU A 248 6.70 -8.39 5.41
N PRO A 249 6.97 -9.25 6.42
CA PRO A 249 6.19 -10.47 6.64
C PRO A 249 4.69 -10.18 6.79
N ARG A 250 4.32 -9.16 7.59
CA ARG A 250 2.93 -8.75 7.73
C ARG A 250 2.37 -8.16 6.45
N GLY A 251 3.16 -7.35 5.75
CA GLY A 251 2.81 -6.80 4.44
C GLY A 251 2.40 -7.89 3.46
N LYS A 252 3.21 -8.96 3.33
CA LYS A 252 2.89 -10.09 2.46
C LYS A 252 1.54 -10.74 2.80
N VAL A 253 1.29 -11.03 4.08
CA VAL A 253 0.03 -11.65 4.53
C VAL A 253 -1.18 -10.79 4.17
N LEU A 254 -1.10 -9.48 4.36
CA LEU A 254 -2.22 -8.57 4.10
C LEU A 254 -2.39 -8.26 2.60
N GLY A 255 -1.29 -8.09 1.86
CA GLY A 255 -1.31 -7.97 0.41
C GLY A 255 -1.93 -9.19 -0.27
N ASP A 256 -1.56 -10.40 0.14
CA ASP A 256 -2.13 -11.64 -0.36
C ASP A 256 -3.62 -11.77 -0.03
N ALA A 257 -4.02 -11.34 1.16
CA ALA A 257 -5.42 -11.27 1.55
C ALA A 257 -6.21 -10.32 0.64
N ALA A 258 -5.66 -9.15 0.28
CA ALA A 258 -6.31 -8.23 -0.64
C ALA A 258 -6.41 -8.80 -2.06
N VAL A 259 -5.35 -9.44 -2.58
CA VAL A 259 -5.37 -10.11 -3.89
C VAL A 259 -6.39 -11.24 -3.92
N ALA A 260 -6.48 -12.05 -2.85
CA ALA A 260 -7.53 -13.07 -2.69
C ALA A 260 -8.94 -12.48 -2.54
N ALA A 261 -9.09 -11.18 -2.30
CA ALA A 261 -10.35 -10.47 -2.34
C ALA A 261 -10.63 -9.78 -3.69
N GLY A 262 -9.75 -9.97 -4.68
CA GLY A 262 -9.89 -9.43 -6.03
C GLY A 262 -9.13 -8.14 -6.31
N ALA A 263 -8.27 -7.68 -5.38
CA ALA A 263 -7.36 -6.57 -5.67
C ALA A 263 -6.52 -6.92 -6.91
N SER A 264 -6.32 -5.94 -7.79
CA SER A 264 -5.53 -6.09 -9.00
C SER A 264 -4.03 -6.24 -8.69
N GLY A 265 -3.58 -5.79 -7.52
CA GLY A 265 -2.19 -5.88 -7.09
C GLY A 265 -2.00 -5.30 -5.68
N PHE A 266 -0.74 -5.09 -5.30
CA PHE A 266 -0.31 -4.61 -4.00
C PHE A 266 0.84 -3.58 -4.11
N GLY A 267 0.78 -2.58 -3.23
CA GLY A 267 1.75 -1.48 -3.08
C GLY A 267 2.68 -1.63 -1.89
N ASN A 268 2.31 -2.40 -0.87
CA ASN A 268 3.00 -2.49 0.42
C ASN A 268 3.36 -3.94 0.78
N GLY A 269 3.78 -4.72 -0.23
CA GLY A 269 4.25 -6.10 -0.07
C GLY A 269 3.18 -7.17 -0.32
N GLY A 270 3.59 -8.29 -0.92
CA GLY A 270 2.70 -9.37 -1.32
C GLY A 270 3.52 -10.50 -1.92
N SER A 271 2.89 -11.64 -2.17
CA SER A 271 3.50 -12.73 -2.91
C SER A 271 3.50 -12.40 -4.42
N PRO A 272 4.67 -12.39 -5.09
CA PRO A 272 4.79 -12.05 -6.51
C PRO A 272 4.16 -13.07 -7.45
#